data_AF-A0A7S2XT03-F1
#
_entry.id   AF-A0A7S2XT03-F1
#
_cell.length_a   1.000
_cell.length_b   1.000
_cell.length_c   1.000
_cell.angle_alpha   90.00
_cell.angle_beta   90.00
_cell.angle_gamma   90.00
#
_symmetry.space_group_name_H-M   'P 1'
#
loop_
_entity.id
_entity.type
_entity.pdbx_description
1 polymer ?
#
loop_
_entity_poly.entity_id
_entity_poly.type
_entity_poly.pdbx_seq_one_letter_code
_entity_poly.pdbx_strand_id
1 'polypeptide(L)'
;NAFELSAYKVIRMIEKITQEGDSLDLIDLAGLGASVGSIACKLSFQTIFDLENENDSLRYAHIDKAASLVCSCCYDVRLAAVKSFKKSIYAAMDSVLNATTVHLQRRVETLQRISAMLLKSMNLEMNRGKGENQGSILMADRNGPHPPTMRRLSRCAIETLTALLSLNDSVAFDSD
;
A
#
# COMPACT_ATOMS: atom_id res chain seq x y z
N ASN A 1 -3.92 8.35 16.14
CA ASN A 1 -2.65 9.03 16.50
C ASN A 1 -2.62 10.41 15.82
N ALA A 2 -2.31 11.51 16.54
CA ALA A 2 -2.30 12.88 15.99
C ALA A 2 -1.23 13.11 14.90
N PHE A 3 -0.08 12.43 15.04
CA PHE A 3 1.02 12.52 14.07
C PHE A 3 0.64 11.86 12.73
N GLU A 4 -0.02 10.71 12.80
CA GLU A 4 -0.53 10.00 11.63
C GLU A 4 -1.55 10.85 10.85
N LEU A 5 -2.52 11.44 11.54
CA LEU A 5 -3.50 12.34 10.92
C LEU A 5 -2.81 13.52 10.22
N SER A 6 -1.74 14.04 10.81
CA SER A 6 -0.95 15.13 10.23
C SER A 6 -0.23 14.69 8.96
N ALA A 7 0.35 13.48 8.93
CA ALA A 7 1.00 12.94 7.74
C ALA A 7 0.02 12.79 6.55
N TYR A 8 -1.16 12.22 6.78
CA TYR A 8 -2.17 12.08 5.71
C TYR A 8 -2.73 13.43 5.25
N LYS A 9 -2.87 14.41 6.14
CA LYS A 9 -3.25 15.78 5.76
C LYS A 9 -2.21 16.41 4.83
N VAL A 10 -0.92 16.29 5.17
CA VAL A 10 0.18 16.82 4.34
C VAL A 10 0.19 16.15 2.97
N ILE A 11 0.00 14.83 2.89
CA ILE A 11 -0.11 14.13 1.60
C ILE A 11 -1.25 14.68 0.74
N ARG A 12 -2.45 14.87 1.31
CA ARG A 12 -3.58 15.45 0.57
C ARG A 12 -3.29 16.86 0.06
N MET A 13 -2.57 17.67 0.83
CA MET A 13 -2.14 19.00 0.39
C MET A 13 -1.16 18.91 -0.78
N ILE A 14 -0.18 18.01 -0.72
CA ILE A 14 0.79 17.78 -1.79
C ILE A 14 0.10 17.28 -3.07
N GLU A 15 -0.83 16.34 -2.95
CA GLU A 15 -1.61 15.82 -4.06
C GLU A 15 -2.45 16.92 -4.73
N LYS A 16 -3.07 17.79 -3.93
CA LYS A 16 -3.84 18.93 -4.43
C LYS A 16 -2.94 19.91 -5.21
N ILE A 17 -1.80 20.30 -4.64
CA ILE A 17 -0.82 21.17 -5.32
C ILE A 17 -0.35 20.53 -6.64
N THR A 18 -0.08 19.22 -6.62
CA THR A 18 0.34 18.47 -7.82
C THR A 18 -0.73 18.48 -8.92
N GLN A 19 -2.01 18.40 -8.55
CA GLN A 19 -3.13 18.39 -9.49
C GLN A 19 -3.43 19.78 -10.08
N GLU A 20 -3.23 20.84 -9.30
CA GLU A 20 -3.50 22.22 -9.73
C GLU A 20 -2.48 22.73 -10.76
N GLY A 21 -1.39 21.98 -11.01
CA GLY A 21 -0.46 22.26 -12.12
C GLY A 21 0.43 23.48 -11.90
N ASP A 22 0.43 24.05 -10.68
CA ASP A 22 1.37 25.09 -10.27
C ASP A 22 2.78 24.51 -10.23
N SER A 23 3.46 24.62 -11.36
CA SER A 23 4.87 24.25 -11.58
C SER A 23 5.80 25.25 -10.90
N LEU A 24 5.64 25.44 -9.59
CA LEU A 24 6.74 25.93 -8.78
C LEU A 24 7.72 24.76 -8.63
N ASP A 25 8.94 24.95 -9.14
CA ASP A 25 10.11 24.09 -8.92
C ASP A 25 10.42 23.99 -7.41
N LEU A 26 9.57 23.29 -6.68
CA LEU A 26 9.71 23.03 -5.26
C LEU A 26 10.40 21.67 -5.13
N ILE A 27 11.72 21.67 -5.30
CA ILE A 27 12.60 20.55 -4.90
C ILE A 27 12.24 20.07 -3.48
N ASP A 28 11.80 21.00 -2.63
CA ASP A 28 11.33 20.74 -1.26
C ASP A 28 10.01 19.96 -1.19
N LEU A 29 9.11 20.10 -2.16
CA LEU A 29 7.82 19.39 -2.18
C LEU A 29 8.00 17.91 -2.53
N ALA A 30 8.91 17.61 -3.45
CA ALA A 30 9.29 16.22 -3.79
C ALA A 30 9.93 15.53 -2.58
N GLY A 31 10.87 16.20 -1.91
CA GLY A 31 11.51 15.70 -0.68
C GLY A 31 10.52 15.49 0.47
N LEU A 32 9.60 16.43 0.66
CA LEU A 32 8.53 16.33 1.65
C LEU A 32 7.56 15.19 1.31
N GLY A 33 7.11 15.10 0.05
CA GLY A 33 6.22 14.05 -0.43
C GLY A 33 6.81 12.66 -0.25
N ALA A 34 8.08 12.48 -0.60
CA ALA A 34 8.80 11.23 -0.37
C ALA A 34 8.89 10.88 1.13
N SER A 35 9.22 11.86 1.97
CA SER A 35 9.38 11.65 3.42
C SER A 35 8.05 11.29 4.08
N VAL A 36 7.01 12.08 3.83
CA VAL A 36 5.69 11.87 4.43
C VAL A 36 5.01 10.63 3.86
N GLY A 37 5.14 10.37 2.56
CA GLY A 37 4.64 9.13 1.93
C GLY A 37 5.27 7.87 2.55
N SER A 38 6.58 7.90 2.80
CA SER A 38 7.30 6.82 3.50
C SER A 38 6.79 6.63 4.93
N ILE A 39 6.65 7.73 5.70
CA ILE A 39 6.19 7.71 7.09
C ILE A 39 4.76 7.20 7.19
N ALA A 40 3.83 7.77 6.41
CA ALA A 40 2.42 7.36 6.42
C ALA A 40 2.28 5.89 6.06
N CYS A 41 3.05 5.42 5.07
CA CYS A 41 3.05 4.00 4.70
C CYS A 41 3.52 3.12 5.85
N LYS A 42 4.59 3.48 6.57
CA LYS A 42 5.06 2.71 7.74
C LYS A 42 4.03 2.67 8.86
N LEU A 43 3.37 3.79 9.16
CA LEU A 43 2.34 3.86 10.20
C LEU A 43 1.14 2.97 9.85
N SER A 44 0.70 3.01 8.59
CA SER A 44 -0.32 2.09 8.10
C SER A 44 0.14 0.64 8.19
N PHE A 45 1.37 0.36 7.77
CA PHE A 45 1.93 -0.98 7.77
C PHE A 45 1.96 -1.59 9.18
N GLN A 46 2.40 -0.84 10.19
CA GLN A 46 2.38 -1.28 11.59
C GLN A 46 0.99 -1.70 12.03
N THR A 47 -0.03 -0.92 11.67
CA THR A 47 -1.42 -1.22 12.05
C THR A 47 -2.01 -2.38 11.23
N ILE A 48 -1.60 -2.53 9.97
CA ILE A 48 -2.04 -3.63 9.11
C ILE A 48 -1.60 -4.98 9.67
N PHE A 49 -0.36 -5.04 10.18
CA PHE A 49 0.25 -6.28 10.65
C PHE A 49 0.24 -6.45 12.17
N ASP A 50 -0.37 -5.52 12.91
CA ASP A 50 -0.78 -5.72 14.30
C ASP A 50 -1.99 -6.66 14.33
N LEU A 51 -1.70 -7.96 14.22
CA LEU A 51 -2.73 -9.00 14.17
C LEU A 51 -3.32 -9.35 15.54
N GLU A 52 -2.68 -8.93 16.63
CA GLU A 52 -3.13 -9.19 18.00
C GLU A 52 -4.25 -8.22 18.40
N ASN A 53 -4.20 -6.98 17.91
CA ASN A 53 -5.26 -6.01 18.11
C ASN A 53 -6.56 -6.46 17.44
N GLU A 54 -7.65 -6.69 18.19
CA GLU A 54 -8.94 -7.22 17.70
C GLU A 54 -9.75 -6.24 16.82
N ASN A 55 -9.27 -5.03 16.59
CA ASN A 55 -9.98 -4.03 15.79
C ASN A 55 -9.78 -4.22 14.27
N ASP A 56 -10.55 -5.13 13.68
CA ASP A 56 -10.55 -5.40 12.23
C ASP A 56 -10.88 -4.18 11.38
N SER A 57 -11.83 -3.35 11.82
CA SER A 57 -12.24 -2.16 11.09
C SER A 57 -11.10 -1.15 10.95
N LEU A 58 -10.34 -0.94 12.04
CA LEU A 58 -9.16 -0.07 12.01
C LEU A 58 -8.13 -0.61 11.03
N ARG A 59 -7.82 -1.91 11.12
CA ARG A 59 -6.86 -2.56 10.23
C ARG A 59 -7.24 -2.41 8.76
N TYR A 60 -8.51 -2.66 8.42
CA TYR A 60 -9.00 -2.52 7.04
C TYR A 60 -8.95 -1.07 6.56
N ALA A 61 -9.29 -0.10 7.41
CA ALA A 61 -9.10 1.31 7.08
C ALA A 61 -7.62 1.65 6.79
N HIS A 62 -6.66 1.00 7.48
CA HIS A 62 -5.24 1.19 7.20
C HIS A 62 -4.76 0.51 5.91
N ILE A 63 -5.39 -0.60 5.49
CA ILE A 63 -5.20 -1.18 4.17
C ILE A 63 -5.66 -0.18 3.10
N ASP A 64 -6.84 0.42 3.25
CA ASP A 64 -7.35 1.42 2.29
C ASP A 64 -6.46 2.67 2.24
N LYS A 65 -5.97 3.14 3.40
CA LYS A 65 -4.98 4.21 3.46
C LYS A 65 -3.69 3.83 2.72
N ALA A 66 -3.15 2.64 2.94
CA ALA A 66 -1.96 2.17 2.22
C ALA A 66 -2.22 2.11 0.71
N ALA A 67 -3.40 1.64 0.30
CA ALA A 67 -3.84 1.61 -1.09
C ALA A 67 -3.79 3.01 -1.73
N SER A 68 -4.30 4.02 -1.03
CA SER A 68 -4.29 5.41 -1.50
C SER A 68 -2.87 5.94 -1.70
N LEU A 69 -1.93 5.61 -0.81
CA LEU A 69 -0.53 6.04 -0.90
C LEU A 69 0.19 5.41 -2.10
N VAL A 70 0.05 4.09 -2.26
CA VAL A 70 0.71 3.37 -3.37
C VAL A 70 0.08 3.68 -4.73
N CYS A 71 -1.12 4.25 -4.74
CA CYS A 71 -1.81 4.72 -5.94
C CYS A 71 -1.78 6.24 -6.11
N SER A 72 -1.07 6.98 -5.25
CA SER A 72 -1.07 8.45 -5.25
C SER A 72 -0.80 9.06 -6.63
N CYS A 73 -1.45 10.19 -6.90
CA CYS A 73 -1.18 10.99 -8.09
C CYS A 73 0.19 11.70 -8.02
N CYS A 74 0.71 11.92 -6.81
CA CYS A 74 2.06 12.44 -6.61
C CYS A 74 3.09 11.31 -6.76
N TYR A 75 3.99 11.46 -7.75
CA TYR A 75 5.02 10.46 -8.06
C TYR A 75 5.91 10.14 -6.86
N ASP A 76 6.38 11.16 -6.12
CA ASP A 76 7.31 10.98 -5.00
C ASP A 76 6.65 10.29 -3.81
N VAL A 77 5.41 10.66 -3.47
CA VAL A 77 4.60 9.99 -2.44
C VAL A 77 4.43 8.51 -2.81
N ARG A 78 3.99 8.25 -4.05
CA ARG A 78 3.77 6.89 -4.58
C ARG A 78 5.04 6.05 -4.50
N LEU A 79 6.13 6.55 -5.06
CA LEU A 79 7.39 5.82 -5.13
C LEU A 79 7.96 5.54 -3.74
N ALA A 80 7.90 6.52 -2.83
CA ALA A 80 8.37 6.35 -1.47
C ALA A 80 7.50 5.37 -0.67
N ALA A 81 6.17 5.45 -0.81
CA ALA A 81 5.23 4.52 -0.19
C ALA A 81 5.49 3.08 -0.66
N VAL A 82 5.57 2.83 -1.97
CA VAL A 82 5.83 1.49 -2.52
C VAL A 82 7.20 0.95 -2.09
N LYS A 83 8.24 1.79 -2.04
CA LYS A 83 9.55 1.40 -1.50
C LYS A 83 9.45 1.01 -0.02
N SER A 84 8.73 1.79 0.78
CA SER A 84 8.55 1.57 2.21
C SER A 84 7.77 0.29 2.50
N PHE A 85 6.67 0.07 1.77
CA PHE A 85 5.85 -1.13 1.83
C PHE A 85 6.69 -2.39 1.52
N LYS A 86 7.41 -2.39 0.39
CA LYS A 86 8.27 -3.51 0.00
C LYS A 86 9.34 -3.83 1.05
N LYS A 87 9.95 -2.83 1.67
CA LYS A 87 10.99 -3.06 2.69
C LYS A 87 10.45 -3.82 3.90
N SER A 88 9.16 -3.70 4.18
CA SER A 88 8.55 -4.23 5.40
C SER A 88 7.83 -5.57 5.16
N ILE A 89 7.45 -5.87 3.92
CA ILE A 89 6.57 -7.01 3.59
C ILE A 89 7.13 -8.38 3.96
N TYR A 90 8.43 -8.60 3.78
CA TYR A 90 9.06 -9.91 4.04
C TYR A 90 8.96 -10.29 5.53
N ALA A 91 9.46 -9.43 6.42
CA ALA A 91 9.37 -9.64 7.86
C ALA A 91 7.92 -9.73 8.36
N ALA A 92 7.00 -9.02 7.70
CA ALA A 92 5.59 -9.11 8.04
C ALA A 92 4.96 -10.45 7.64
N MET A 93 5.28 -11.00 6.47
CA MET A 93 4.79 -12.33 6.09
C MET A 93 5.27 -13.39 7.07
N ASP A 94 6.54 -13.35 7.46
CA ASP A 94 7.08 -14.25 8.49
C ASP A 94 6.29 -14.11 9.80
N SER A 95 5.98 -12.87 10.22
CA SER A 95 5.18 -12.63 11.41
C SER A 95 3.75 -13.16 11.29
N VAL A 96 3.10 -13.04 10.13
CA VAL A 96 1.74 -13.55 9.91
C VAL A 96 1.72 -15.07 9.93
N LEU A 97 2.67 -15.71 9.26
CA LEU A 97 2.77 -17.17 9.20
C LEU A 97 3.00 -17.77 10.60
N ASN A 98 3.84 -17.11 11.41
CA ASN A 98 4.19 -17.57 12.76
C ASN A 98 3.21 -17.12 13.86
N ALA A 99 2.21 -16.29 13.56
CA ALA A 99 1.23 -15.81 14.54
C ALA A 99 0.17 -16.88 14.88
N THR A 100 0.60 -17.96 15.54
CA THR A 100 -0.25 -19.11 15.91
C THR A 100 -1.33 -18.77 16.94
N THR A 101 -1.12 -17.72 17.74
CA THR A 101 -2.10 -17.20 18.71
C THR A 101 -3.26 -16.46 18.03
N VAL A 102 -3.10 -16.05 16.78
CA VAL A 102 -4.12 -15.34 16.01
C VAL A 102 -4.94 -16.33 15.20
N HIS A 103 -6.28 -16.21 15.29
CA HIS A 103 -7.21 -17.05 14.54
C HIS A 103 -6.85 -17.11 13.05
N LEU A 104 -6.75 -18.32 12.49
CA LEU A 104 -6.29 -18.52 11.12
C LEU A 104 -7.10 -17.71 10.11
N GLN A 105 -8.43 -17.74 10.20
CA GLN A 105 -9.32 -16.98 9.31
C GLN A 105 -8.94 -15.49 9.25
N ARG A 106 -8.54 -14.91 10.38
CA ARG A 106 -8.15 -13.51 10.49
C ARG A 106 -6.88 -13.21 9.72
N ARG A 107 -5.90 -14.12 9.79
CA ARG A 107 -4.63 -14.05 9.04
C ARG A 107 -4.90 -14.15 7.53
N VAL A 108 -5.72 -15.14 7.14
CA VAL A 108 -6.15 -15.35 5.75
C VAL A 108 -6.86 -14.13 5.18
N GLU A 109 -7.87 -13.59 5.87
CA GLU A 109 -8.61 -12.40 5.42
C GLU A 109 -7.71 -11.17 5.25
N THR A 110 -6.76 -10.99 6.17
CA THR A 110 -5.79 -9.90 6.09
C THR A 110 -4.93 -10.03 4.83
N LEU A 111 -4.37 -11.22 4.57
CA LEU A 111 -3.57 -11.49 3.37
C LEU A 111 -4.37 -11.36 2.07
N GLN A 112 -5.63 -11.81 2.07
CA GLN A 112 -6.53 -11.65 0.91
C GLN A 112 -6.78 -10.18 0.58
N ARG A 113 -7.05 -9.34 1.58
CA ARG A 113 -7.26 -7.90 1.39
C ARG A 113 -6.01 -7.19 0.91
N ILE A 114 -4.85 -7.53 1.46
CA ILE A 114 -3.57 -6.98 1.00
C ILE A 114 -3.28 -7.42 -0.43
N SER A 115 -3.53 -8.69 -0.77
CA SER A 115 -3.39 -9.20 -2.14
C SER A 115 -4.28 -8.45 -3.11
N ALA A 116 -5.56 -8.25 -2.77
CA ALA A 116 -6.50 -7.47 -3.58
C ALA A 116 -6.04 -6.01 -3.77
N MET A 117 -5.57 -5.37 -2.69
CA MET A 117 -4.98 -4.02 -2.74
C MET A 117 -3.80 -3.97 -3.72
N LEU A 118 -2.88 -4.93 -3.65
CA LEU A 118 -1.68 -4.98 -4.50
C LEU A 118 -2.03 -5.22 -5.97
N LEU A 119 -2.93 -6.17 -6.25
CA LEU A 119 -3.44 -6.45 -7.60
C LEU A 119 -4.12 -5.21 -8.21
N LYS A 120 -4.99 -4.54 -7.44
CA LYS A 120 -5.63 -3.29 -7.87
C LYS A 120 -4.61 -2.18 -8.13
N SER A 121 -3.61 -2.04 -7.27
CA SER A 121 -2.54 -1.04 -7.42
C SER A 121 -1.70 -1.28 -8.67
N MET A 122 -1.40 -2.55 -8.99
CA MET A 122 -0.73 -2.92 -10.24
C MET A 122 -1.57 -2.59 -11.47
N ASN A 123 -2.86 -2.92 -11.43
CA ASN A 123 -3.77 -2.57 -12.53
C ASN A 123 -3.83 -1.05 -12.75
N LEU A 124 -3.89 -0.27 -11.68
CA LEU A 124 -3.87 1.20 -11.78
C LEU A 124 -2.55 1.72 -12.39
N GLU A 125 -1.42 1.19 -11.94
CA GLU A 125 -0.10 1.57 -12.46
C GLU A 125 0.08 1.18 -13.95
N MET A 126 -0.42 0.01 -14.38
CA MET A 126 -0.40 -0.43 -15.79
C MET A 126 -1.24 0.44 -16.73
N ASN A 127 -2.26 1.09 -16.18
CA ASN A 127 -3.18 1.95 -16.92
C ASN A 127 -2.82 3.44 -16.79
N ARG A 128 -1.70 3.80 -16.15
CA ARG A 128 -1.23 5.19 -16.13
C ARG A 128 -0.89 5.69 -17.53
N GLY A 129 -1.24 6.95 -17.81
CA GLY A 129 -1.01 7.58 -19.11
C GLY A 129 -1.90 7.07 -20.25
N LYS A 130 -2.67 5.99 -20.04
CA LYS A 130 -3.73 5.55 -20.95
C LYS A 130 -5.00 6.25 -20.51
N GLY A 131 -5.52 7.19 -21.28
CA GLY A 131 -6.71 8.00 -20.95
C GLY A 131 -8.02 7.22 -20.78
N GLU A 132 -7.98 5.91 -20.51
CA GLU A 132 -9.11 4.99 -20.34
C GLU A 132 -9.68 5.01 -18.90
N ASN A 133 -9.00 5.64 -17.93
CA ASN A 133 -9.60 5.94 -16.62
C ASN A 133 -10.47 7.22 -16.69
N GLN A 134 -11.46 7.25 -17.59
CA GLN A 134 -12.39 8.38 -17.78
C GLN A 134 -13.38 8.60 -16.62
N GLY A 135 -13.29 7.84 -15.53
CA GLY A 135 -14.12 8.04 -14.32
C GLY A 135 -13.45 8.83 -13.21
N SER A 136 -12.17 9.21 -13.35
CA SER A 136 -11.46 9.92 -12.29
C SER A 136 -10.46 10.91 -12.87
N ILE A 137 -10.72 12.19 -12.62
CA ILE A 137 -9.85 13.36 -12.86
C ILE A 137 -8.45 13.19 -12.22
N LEU A 138 -8.22 12.13 -11.42
CA LEU A 138 -7.08 12.00 -10.51
C LEU A 138 -5.79 11.42 -11.09
N MET A 139 -5.70 11.03 -12.36
CA MET A 139 -4.50 10.32 -12.88
C MET A 139 -3.99 10.83 -14.23
N ALA A 140 -3.93 12.14 -14.43
CA ALA A 140 -3.13 12.74 -15.49
C ALA A 140 -1.63 12.74 -15.13
N ASP A 141 -1.09 11.60 -14.68
CA ASP A 141 0.36 11.42 -14.63
C ASP A 141 0.82 11.28 -16.09
N ARG A 142 1.48 12.30 -16.64
CA ARG A 142 2.04 12.30 -18.00
C ARG A 142 3.08 11.19 -18.18
N ASN A 143 3.61 10.69 -17.06
CA ASN A 143 4.48 9.55 -17.05
C ASN A 143 3.59 8.31 -17.08
N GLY A 144 3.67 7.54 -18.18
CA GLY A 144 3.00 6.25 -18.29
C GLY A 144 3.42 5.26 -17.19
N PRO A 145 3.15 3.96 -17.37
CA PRO A 145 3.47 2.96 -16.35
C PRO A 145 4.95 3.05 -15.94
N HIS A 146 5.24 3.09 -14.63
CA HIS A 146 6.61 3.16 -14.13
C HIS A 146 7.13 1.75 -13.80
N PRO A 147 8.03 1.16 -14.61
CA PRO A 147 8.44 -0.24 -14.44
C PRO A 147 9.04 -0.56 -13.06
N PRO A 148 9.85 0.32 -12.43
CA PRO A 148 10.32 0.08 -11.07
C PRO A 148 9.20 0.03 -10.03
N THR A 149 8.09 0.75 -10.20
CA THR A 149 6.93 0.67 -9.29
C THR A 149 6.22 -0.67 -9.47
N MET A 150 5.92 -1.02 -10.72
CA MET A 150 5.32 -2.32 -11.08
C MET A 150 6.11 -3.49 -10.51
N ARG A 151 7.43 -3.52 -10.71
CA ARG A 151 8.31 -4.59 -10.19
C ARG A 151 8.29 -4.70 -8.66
N ARG A 152 8.06 -3.61 -7.93
CA ARG A 152 7.98 -3.64 -6.47
C ARG A 152 6.63 -4.17 -6.02
N LEU A 153 5.55 -3.70 -6.63
CA LEU A 153 4.20 -4.17 -6.34
C LEU A 153 4.05 -5.67 -6.64
N SER A 154 4.55 -6.14 -7.79
CA SER A 154 4.47 -7.55 -8.15
C SER A 154 5.24 -8.44 -7.19
N ARG A 155 6.42 -8.02 -6.71
CA ARG A 155 7.15 -8.76 -5.66
C ARG A 155 6.37 -8.82 -4.34
N CYS A 156 5.76 -7.72 -3.92
CA CYS A 156 4.93 -7.73 -2.72
C CYS A 156 3.70 -8.65 -2.88
N ALA A 157 3.10 -8.66 -4.08
CA ALA A 157 1.96 -9.50 -4.38
C ALA A 157 2.32 -10.99 -4.36
N ILE A 158 3.43 -11.37 -4.99
CA ILE A 158 3.95 -12.74 -4.94
C ILE A 158 4.18 -13.16 -3.49
N GLU A 159 4.87 -12.33 -2.70
CA GLU A 159 5.17 -12.64 -1.30
C GLU A 159 3.90 -12.86 -0.46
N THR A 160 2.90 -11.98 -0.64
CA THR A 160 1.62 -12.07 0.07
C THR A 160 0.82 -13.30 -0.36
N LEU A 161 0.80 -13.62 -1.66
CA LEU A 161 0.11 -14.79 -2.20
C LEU A 161 0.78 -16.09 -1.78
N THR A 162 2.12 -16.14 -1.74
CA THR A 162 2.86 -17.29 -1.23
C THR A 162 2.53 -17.54 0.24
N ALA A 163 2.52 -16.50 1.07
CA ALA A 163 2.12 -16.64 2.47
C ALA A 163 0.66 -17.13 2.62
N LEU A 164 -0.25 -16.62 1.78
CA LEU A 164 -1.65 -17.05 1.77
C LEU A 164 -1.79 -18.54 1.39
N LEU A 165 -1.04 -19.01 0.40
CA LEU A 165 -1.02 -20.42 0.01
C LEU A 165 -0.49 -21.28 1.17
N SER A 166 0.61 -20.89 1.81
CA SER A 166 1.16 -21.64 2.95
C SER A 166 0.19 -21.74 4.12
N LEU A 167 -0.61 -20.70 4.40
CA LEU A 167 -1.67 -20.78 5.41
C LEU A 167 -2.79 -21.73 4.99
N ASN A 168 -3.21 -21.72 3.74
CA ASN A 168 -4.27 -22.62 3.27
C ASN A 168 -3.82 -24.09 3.24
N ASP A 169 -2.57 -24.35 2.88
CA ASP A 169 -2.01 -25.71 2.90
C ASP A 169 -2.00 -26.27 4.33
N SER A 170 -1.75 -25.44 5.35
CA SER A 170 -1.83 -25.87 6.76
C SER A 170 -3.24 -26.33 7.18
N VAL A 171 -4.29 -25.80 6.54
CA VAL A 171 -5.68 -26.24 6.81
C VAL A 171 -5.95 -27.62 6.28
N ALA A 172 -5.38 -27.95 5.11
CA ALA A 172 -5.64 -29.22 4.45
C ALA A 172 -5.06 -30.42 5.22
N PHE A 173 -3.98 -30.21 5.98
CA PHE A 173 -3.34 -31.27 6.78
C PHE A 173 -3.94 -31.44 8.20
N ASP A 174 -4.64 -30.43 8.73
CA ASP A 174 -5.29 -30.52 10.06
C ASP A 174 -6.71 -31.14 9.99
N SER A 175 -7.20 -31.47 8.79
CA SER A 175 -8.53 -32.02 8.54
C SER A 175 -8.58 -33.54 8.26
N ASP A 176 -7.44 -34.24 8.35
CA ASP A 176 -7.31 -35.71 8.26
C ASP A 176 -7.07 -36.36 9.65
#